data_AF-A0A2I0WAG4-F1
#
_entry.id   AF-A0A2I0WAG4-F1
#
_cell.length_a   1.000
_cell.length_b   1.000
_cell.length_c   1.000
_cell.angle_alpha   90.00
_cell.angle_beta   90.00
_cell.angle_gamma   90.00
#
_symmetry.space_group_name_H-M   'P 1'
#
loop_
_entity.id
_entity.type
_entity.pdbx_description
1 polymer ?
#
loop_
_entity_poly.entity_id
_entity_poly.type
_entity_poly.pdbx_seq_one_letter_code
_entity_poly.pdbx_strand_id
1 'polypeptide(L)'
;MRGSLLFLVLIFSSRLDWTVEATTTAVLMKHLKNFSPVLKWPRTSPKAVETDGDAPLFENGYFVETLVDGNKLGIVPYTIRVSPEGELFAVDSENNNIVKITPPLSQYSRARLVAGSFQGYSGHVDGKPSDARFTHPKGVAMDEKGNVYVADTANLAIRKIGESGVTTIAGGKSNVAGYRDGPSEDAKFSNDFDIVYVARTCSLLVVDRGNAALRQISLQQEDCDPQFNSISTSGFSKPLELFFFRFHGST
;
A
#
# COMPACT_ATOMS: atom_id res chain seq x y z
N MET A 1 77.14 19.73 2.82
CA MET A 1 76.65 18.37 2.51
C MET A 1 75.21 18.27 2.99
N ARG A 2 74.26 18.21 2.06
CA ARG A 2 72.81 18.26 2.32
C ARG A 2 72.33 16.86 2.75
N GLY A 3 71.86 16.72 3.98
CA GLY A 3 71.22 15.50 4.47
C GLY A 3 69.77 15.43 4.00
N SER A 4 69.46 14.41 3.21
CA SER A 4 68.11 14.12 2.72
C SER A 4 67.34 13.34 3.80
N LEU A 5 66.31 13.94 4.40
CA LEU A 5 65.34 13.22 5.23
C LEU A 5 64.25 12.63 4.34
N LEU A 6 64.31 11.32 4.11
CA LEU A 6 63.24 10.53 3.51
C LEU A 6 62.12 10.32 4.55
N PHE A 7 60.97 10.97 4.35
CA PHE A 7 59.73 10.66 5.07
C PHE A 7 59.10 9.41 4.45
N LEU A 8 59.16 8.29 5.18
CA LEU A 8 58.51 7.04 4.83
C LEU A 8 57.04 7.12 5.29
N VAL A 9 56.12 7.38 4.36
CA VAL A 9 54.68 7.36 4.62
C VAL A 9 54.21 5.90 4.58
N LEU A 10 54.01 5.31 5.76
CA LEU A 10 53.36 4.00 5.92
C LEU A 10 51.85 4.20 5.71
N ILE A 11 51.35 3.82 4.52
CA ILE A 11 49.92 3.74 4.24
C ILE A 11 49.39 2.46 4.91
N PHE A 12 48.76 2.60 6.07
CA PHE A 12 47.92 1.54 6.64
C PHE A 12 46.65 1.43 5.79
N SER A 13 46.58 0.44 4.90
CA SER A 13 45.33 0.03 4.28
C SER A 13 44.54 -0.82 5.29
N SER A 14 43.70 -0.19 6.10
CA SER A 14 42.68 -0.91 6.86
C SER A 14 41.63 -1.43 5.88
N ARG A 15 41.65 -2.74 5.61
CA ARG A 15 40.47 -3.41 5.06
C ARG A 15 39.43 -3.44 6.18
N LEU A 16 38.40 -2.60 6.07
CA LEU A 16 37.17 -2.84 6.81
C LEU A 16 36.50 -4.05 6.16
N ASP A 17 36.75 -5.24 6.70
CA ASP A 17 35.93 -6.40 6.43
C ASP A 17 34.58 -6.17 7.13
N TRP A 18 33.58 -5.73 6.37
CA TRP A 18 32.20 -5.71 6.84
C TRP A 18 31.70 -7.15 6.86
N THR A 19 31.84 -7.82 8.00
CA THR A 19 31.03 -9.00 8.30
C THR A 19 29.61 -8.50 8.56
N VAL A 20 28.70 -8.71 7.61
CA VAL A 20 27.27 -8.55 7.86
C VAL A 20 26.85 -9.68 8.79
N GLU A 21 26.81 -9.42 10.10
CA GLU A 21 26.04 -10.25 11.02
C GLU A 21 24.57 -10.09 10.64
N ALA A 22 24.03 -11.11 9.98
CA ALA A 22 22.60 -11.26 9.80
C ALA A 22 21.98 -11.52 11.16
N THR A 23 21.68 -10.44 11.90
CA THR A 23 20.91 -10.51 13.13
C THR A 23 19.56 -11.11 12.79
N THR A 24 19.38 -12.32 13.29
CA THR A 24 18.30 -13.25 12.97
C THR A 24 16.93 -12.57 12.95
N THR A 25 16.27 -12.59 11.81
CA THR A 25 14.80 -12.41 11.68
C THR A 25 14.06 -13.62 12.27
N ALA A 26 14.40 -14.02 13.50
CA ALA A 26 13.79 -15.13 14.22
C ALA A 26 12.55 -14.70 15.00
N VAL A 27 12.23 -13.41 15.07
CA VAL A 27 11.04 -12.90 15.78
C VAL A 27 9.82 -12.78 14.85
N LEU A 28 10.00 -12.63 13.53
CA LEU A 28 8.87 -12.49 12.59
C LEU A 28 8.28 -13.83 12.09
N MET A 29 9.00 -14.95 12.26
CA MET A 29 8.54 -16.30 11.88
C MET A 29 7.97 -17.12 13.06
N LYS A 30 7.60 -16.47 14.17
CA LYS A 30 6.93 -17.15 15.29
C LYS A 30 5.41 -17.06 15.27
N HIS A 31 4.85 -16.06 14.60
CA HIS A 31 3.40 -15.86 14.55
C HIS A 31 2.68 -16.59 13.40
N LEU A 32 3.41 -17.16 12.43
CA LEU A 32 2.83 -17.87 11.29
C LEU A 32 2.75 -19.40 11.41
N LYS A 33 3.19 -19.99 12.53
CA LYS A 33 3.30 -21.46 12.67
C LYS A 33 2.15 -22.15 13.40
N ASN A 34 1.16 -21.39 13.90
CA ASN A 34 0.05 -21.93 14.69
C ASN A 34 -1.31 -21.75 13.98
N PHE A 35 -1.33 -21.92 12.66
CA PHE A 35 -2.57 -21.97 11.89
C PHE A 35 -2.97 -23.46 11.71
N SER A 36 -4.11 -23.82 12.33
CA SER A 36 -4.92 -25.03 12.12
C SER A 36 -4.50 -26.34 12.83
N PRO A 37 -5.46 -27.17 13.31
CA PRO A 37 -5.18 -28.52 13.77
C PRO A 37 -4.91 -29.41 12.55
N VAL A 38 -3.63 -29.69 12.35
CA VAL A 38 -3.03 -30.79 11.59
C VAL A 38 -4.03 -31.86 11.08
N LEU A 39 -4.48 -31.72 9.82
CA LEU A 39 -4.70 -32.87 8.95
C LEU A 39 -3.40 -33.01 8.15
N LYS A 40 -2.60 -34.04 8.40
CA LYS A 40 -1.34 -34.25 7.65
C LYS A 40 -1.69 -34.83 6.29
N TRP A 41 -1.68 -34.01 5.24
CA TRP A 41 -1.68 -34.53 3.87
C TRP A 41 -0.37 -35.28 3.62
N PRO A 42 -0.41 -36.54 3.15
CA PRO A 42 0.81 -37.27 2.84
C PRO A 42 1.53 -36.58 1.67
N ARG A 43 2.78 -36.16 1.89
CA ARG A 43 3.68 -35.73 0.82
C ARG A 43 4.00 -36.96 -0.02
N THR A 44 3.34 -37.09 -1.16
CA THR A 44 3.65 -38.14 -2.12
C THR A 44 4.78 -37.63 -3.02
N SER A 45 5.85 -38.39 -3.15
CA SER A 45 6.98 -38.08 -4.04
C SER A 45 6.51 -38.00 -5.50
N PRO A 46 7.06 -37.13 -6.35
CA PRO A 46 6.61 -37.00 -7.73
C PRO A 46 6.88 -38.30 -8.51
N LYS A 47 5.85 -38.88 -9.12
CA LYS A 47 6.06 -39.73 -10.31
C LYS A 47 6.28 -38.79 -11.50
N ALA A 48 7.32 -39.05 -12.29
CA ALA A 48 7.51 -38.37 -13.56
C ALA A 48 6.28 -38.67 -14.45
N VAL A 49 5.54 -37.63 -14.80
CA VAL A 49 4.47 -37.71 -15.80
C VAL A 49 5.12 -37.37 -17.13
N GLU A 50 5.26 -38.37 -18.01
CA GLU A 50 5.41 -38.11 -19.44
C GLU A 50 4.07 -37.58 -19.94
N THR A 51 4.00 -36.28 -20.26
CA THR A 51 2.82 -35.66 -20.84
C THR A 51 2.88 -35.75 -22.37
N ASP A 52 2.01 -36.59 -22.93
CA ASP A 52 1.45 -36.39 -24.27
C ASP A 52 0.47 -35.21 -24.21
N GLY A 53 0.65 -34.21 -25.08
CA GLY A 53 -0.27 -33.09 -25.28
C GLY A 53 -0.22 -31.93 -24.26
N ASP A 54 -0.77 -30.77 -24.69
CA ASP A 54 -0.87 -29.43 -24.06
C ASP A 54 -1.50 -29.36 -22.63
N ALA A 55 -1.35 -30.38 -21.80
CA ALA A 55 -1.84 -30.37 -20.43
C ALA A 55 -1.00 -29.44 -19.54
N PRO A 56 -1.62 -28.62 -18.68
CA PRO A 56 -0.88 -27.77 -17.75
C PRO A 56 -0.08 -28.64 -16.76
N LEU A 57 1.21 -28.34 -16.63
CA LEU A 57 2.10 -28.97 -15.66
C LEU A 57 1.95 -28.26 -14.30
N PHE A 58 1.49 -28.99 -13.28
CA PHE A 58 1.37 -28.47 -11.92
C PHE A 58 2.65 -28.73 -11.11
N GLU A 59 3.13 -27.71 -10.41
CA GLU A 59 4.22 -27.86 -9.44
C GLU A 59 3.69 -28.48 -8.13
N ASN A 60 4.41 -29.47 -7.60
CA ASN A 60 4.06 -30.13 -6.34
C ASN A 60 4.44 -29.26 -5.13
N GLY A 61 3.65 -29.32 -4.05
CA GLY A 61 3.96 -28.67 -2.77
C GLY A 61 3.09 -27.47 -2.41
N TYR A 62 2.27 -27.00 -3.34
CA TYR A 62 1.23 -26.02 -3.08
C TYR A 62 -0.07 -26.68 -2.61
N PHE A 63 -0.65 -26.16 -1.54
CA PHE A 63 -1.97 -26.58 -1.03
C PHE A 63 -2.85 -25.34 -0.89
N VAL A 64 -4.14 -25.49 -1.19
CA VAL A 64 -5.15 -24.43 -1.05
C VAL A 64 -6.09 -24.84 0.07
N GLU A 65 -6.24 -23.97 1.07
CA GLU A 65 -7.21 -24.14 2.15
C GLU A 65 -8.12 -22.91 2.27
N THR A 66 -9.38 -23.13 2.60
CA THR A 66 -10.32 -22.05 2.91
C THR A 66 -10.17 -21.66 4.38
N LEU A 67 -9.55 -20.51 4.63
CA LEU A 67 -9.36 -20.00 6.00
C LEU A 67 -10.63 -19.37 6.57
N VAL A 68 -11.38 -18.66 5.72
CA VAL A 68 -12.57 -17.89 6.07
C VAL A 68 -13.59 -18.02 4.95
N ASP A 69 -14.86 -18.20 5.29
CA ASP A 69 -15.97 -18.23 4.36
C ASP A 69 -16.71 -16.89 4.40
N GLY A 70 -16.65 -16.12 3.30
CA GLY A 70 -17.28 -14.80 3.19
C GLY A 70 -18.80 -14.84 3.44
N ASN A 71 -19.48 -15.90 3.01
CA ASN A 71 -20.92 -16.06 3.24
C ASN A 71 -21.25 -16.16 4.72
N LYS A 72 -20.40 -16.83 5.51
CA LYS A 72 -20.56 -16.91 6.98
C LYS A 72 -20.29 -15.58 7.68
N LEU A 73 -19.46 -14.73 7.08
CA LEU A 73 -19.19 -13.39 7.57
C LEU A 73 -20.22 -12.36 7.10
N GLY A 74 -21.08 -12.72 6.14
CA GLY A 74 -21.99 -11.78 5.48
C GLY A 74 -21.27 -10.77 4.59
N ILE A 75 -20.11 -11.12 4.02
CA ILE A 75 -19.33 -10.25 3.12
C ILE A 75 -19.01 -10.98 1.82
N VAL A 76 -18.85 -10.22 0.73
CA VAL A 76 -18.37 -10.70 -0.56
C VAL A 76 -17.01 -10.06 -0.85
N PRO A 77 -15.91 -10.68 -0.39
CA PRO A 77 -14.59 -10.07 -0.50
C PRO A 77 -14.11 -10.08 -1.96
N TYR A 78 -13.77 -8.91 -2.50
CA TYR A 78 -13.24 -8.75 -3.85
C TYR A 78 -11.71 -8.68 -3.88
N THR A 79 -11.13 -7.91 -2.95
CA THR A 79 -9.69 -7.79 -2.75
C THR A 79 -9.38 -7.66 -1.26
N ILE A 80 -8.13 -7.95 -0.88
CA ILE A 80 -7.63 -7.79 0.49
C ILE A 80 -6.29 -7.05 0.49
N ARG A 81 -6.06 -6.25 1.55
CA ARG A 81 -4.76 -5.69 1.89
C ARG A 81 -4.39 -6.06 3.32
N VAL A 82 -3.18 -6.57 3.50
CA VAL A 82 -2.63 -6.90 4.82
C VAL A 82 -1.93 -5.65 5.39
N SER A 83 -2.24 -5.31 6.64
CA SER A 83 -1.54 -4.25 7.37
C SER A 83 -0.18 -4.74 7.91
N PRO A 84 0.76 -3.84 8.24
CA PRO A 84 2.01 -4.21 8.92
C PRO A 84 1.80 -5.02 10.22
N GLU A 85 0.70 -4.77 10.92
CA GLU A 85 0.28 -5.48 12.14
C GLU A 85 -0.37 -6.84 11.84
N GLY A 86 -0.58 -7.17 10.56
CA GLY A 86 -1.17 -8.41 10.09
C GLY A 86 -2.69 -8.37 9.94
N GLU A 87 -3.36 -7.24 10.15
CA GLU A 87 -4.81 -7.14 9.96
C GLU A 87 -5.18 -7.19 8.48
N LEU A 88 -6.30 -7.83 8.12
CA LEU A 88 -6.79 -7.86 6.74
C LEU A 88 -7.87 -6.82 6.52
N PHE A 89 -7.63 -5.88 5.61
CA PHE A 89 -8.64 -4.96 5.09
C PHE A 89 -9.19 -5.53 3.80
N ALA A 90 -10.42 -6.02 3.84
CA ALA A 90 -11.12 -6.57 2.69
C ALA A 90 -12.11 -5.55 2.13
N VAL A 91 -12.20 -5.53 0.80
CA VAL A 91 -13.26 -4.80 0.09
C VAL A 91 -14.44 -5.73 -0.08
N ASP A 92 -15.54 -5.42 0.58
CA ASP A 92 -16.83 -6.09 0.40
C ASP A 92 -17.61 -5.35 -0.69
N SER A 93 -17.35 -5.73 -1.94
CA SER A 93 -17.75 -4.93 -3.11
C SER A 93 -19.27 -4.86 -3.26
N GLU A 94 -19.94 -6.00 -3.12
CA GLU A 94 -21.39 -6.12 -3.31
C GLU A 94 -22.18 -5.40 -2.21
N ASN A 95 -21.66 -5.39 -0.98
CA ASN A 95 -22.27 -4.65 0.12
C ASN A 95 -21.74 -3.22 0.26
N ASN A 96 -20.90 -2.75 -0.66
CA ASN A 96 -20.35 -1.39 -0.70
C ASN A 96 -19.56 -0.99 0.56
N ASN A 97 -18.85 -1.94 1.15
CA ASN A 97 -18.20 -1.76 2.45
C ASN A 97 -16.70 -2.08 2.40
N ILE A 98 -15.96 -1.45 3.31
CA ILE A 98 -14.59 -1.83 3.64
C ILE A 98 -14.63 -2.45 5.03
N VAL A 99 -14.13 -3.67 5.16
CA VAL A 99 -14.18 -4.43 6.40
C VAL A 99 -12.80 -4.91 6.82
N LYS A 100 -12.61 -5.04 8.13
CA LYS A 100 -11.39 -5.56 8.74
C LYS A 100 -11.63 -6.94 9.31
N ILE A 101 -10.74 -7.87 9.01
CA ILE A 101 -10.71 -9.22 9.58
C ILE A 101 -9.39 -9.37 10.33
N THR A 102 -9.48 -9.51 11.65
CA THR A 102 -8.30 -9.63 12.51
C THR A 102 -7.89 -11.10 12.63
N PRO A 103 -6.61 -11.45 12.38
CA PRO A 103 -6.10 -12.79 12.65
C PRO A 103 -6.11 -13.15 14.15
N PRO A 104 -6.00 -14.44 14.51
CA PRO A 104 -5.83 -15.59 13.62
C PRO A 104 -7.08 -15.87 12.78
N LEU A 105 -6.88 -16.18 11.51
CA LEU A 105 -7.96 -16.57 10.62
C LEU A 105 -8.43 -17.97 10.93
N SER A 106 -9.75 -18.14 10.98
CA SER A 106 -10.41 -19.42 11.16
C SER A 106 -11.84 -19.33 10.65
N GLN A 107 -12.53 -20.47 10.63
CA GLN A 107 -13.97 -20.52 10.38
C GLN A 107 -14.82 -19.68 11.35
N TYR A 108 -14.26 -19.21 12.47
CA TYR A 108 -14.92 -18.36 13.47
C TYR A 108 -14.48 -16.90 13.42
N SER A 109 -13.68 -16.50 12.42
CA SER A 109 -13.30 -15.10 12.21
C SER A 109 -14.55 -14.21 12.10
N ARG A 110 -14.37 -12.90 12.32
CA ARG A 110 -15.44 -11.91 12.18
C ARG A 110 -14.93 -10.74 11.36
N ALA A 111 -15.77 -10.23 10.47
CA ALA A 111 -15.55 -8.96 9.79
C ALA A 111 -16.07 -7.81 10.67
N ARG A 112 -15.30 -6.72 10.75
CA ARG A 112 -15.69 -5.47 11.39
C ARG A 112 -15.73 -4.36 10.36
N LEU A 113 -16.80 -3.57 10.33
CA LEU A 113 -16.90 -2.43 9.43
C LEU A 113 -15.79 -1.42 9.74
N VAL A 114 -15.01 -1.06 8.71
CA VAL A 114 -14.02 0.03 8.75
C VAL A 114 -14.69 1.30 8.26
N ALA A 115 -15.31 1.24 7.08
CA ALA A 115 -16.06 2.34 6.51
C ALA A 115 -17.14 1.82 5.55
N GLY A 116 -18.21 2.61 5.41
CA GLY A 116 -19.37 2.28 4.58
C GLY A 116 -20.65 2.27 5.41
N SER A 117 -21.70 1.66 4.86
CA SER A 117 -23.01 1.57 5.52
C SER A 117 -23.22 0.17 6.09
N PHE A 118 -23.55 0.10 7.37
CA PHE A 118 -23.95 -1.18 8.01
C PHE A 118 -25.18 -1.81 7.34
N GLN A 119 -26.03 -0.98 6.72
CA GLN A 119 -27.21 -1.42 5.96
C GLN A 119 -26.90 -1.72 4.49
N GLY A 120 -25.65 -1.57 4.04
CA GLY A 120 -25.23 -1.84 2.66
C GLY A 120 -25.66 -0.76 1.65
N TYR A 121 -26.01 0.44 2.10
CA TYR A 121 -26.42 1.52 1.20
C TYR A 121 -25.27 1.99 0.31
N SER A 122 -25.49 1.92 -1.00
CA SER A 122 -24.57 2.50 -1.98
C SER A 122 -24.69 4.02 -2.05
N GLY A 123 -23.67 4.67 -2.61
CA GLY A 123 -23.68 6.09 -2.92
C GLY A 123 -22.28 6.70 -2.90
N HIS A 124 -22.21 8.01 -3.12
CA HIS A 124 -20.97 8.78 -3.07
C HIS A 124 -21.07 9.82 -1.94
N VAL A 125 -20.74 9.39 -0.71
CA VAL A 125 -20.86 10.22 0.50
C VAL A 125 -19.56 10.15 1.28
N ASP A 126 -18.92 11.30 1.49
CA ASP A 126 -17.78 11.52 2.39
C ASP A 126 -18.26 11.80 3.83
N GLY A 127 -17.35 11.72 4.80
CA GLY A 127 -17.64 12.03 6.21
C GLY A 127 -17.18 10.95 7.17
N LYS A 128 -17.90 10.77 8.28
CA LYS A 128 -17.55 9.74 9.28
C LYS A 128 -17.54 8.35 8.64
N PRO A 129 -16.65 7.43 9.05
CA PRO A 129 -16.57 6.10 8.43
C PRO A 129 -17.89 5.33 8.39
N SER A 130 -18.75 5.46 9.42
CA SER A 130 -20.07 4.81 9.48
C SER A 130 -21.15 5.45 8.61
N ASP A 131 -20.93 6.70 8.19
CA ASP A 131 -21.90 7.50 7.44
C ASP A 131 -21.50 7.59 5.96
N ALA A 132 -20.24 7.31 5.66
CA ALA A 132 -19.69 7.26 4.32
C ALA A 132 -20.37 6.17 3.49
N ARG A 133 -20.45 6.42 2.18
CA ARG A 133 -21.01 5.48 1.21
C ARG A 133 -20.06 5.31 0.05
N PHE A 134 -19.99 4.07 -0.43
CA PHE A 134 -19.27 3.66 -1.63
C PHE A 134 -20.25 3.04 -2.62
N THR A 135 -19.83 2.79 -3.85
CA THR A 135 -20.60 2.06 -4.87
C THR A 135 -19.66 1.13 -5.62
N HIS A 136 -19.80 -0.19 -5.40
CA HIS A 136 -18.94 -1.24 -5.96
C HIS A 136 -17.43 -0.90 -5.86
N PRO A 137 -16.89 -0.73 -4.63
CA PRO A 137 -15.46 -0.58 -4.45
C PRO A 137 -14.74 -1.87 -4.89
N LYS A 138 -13.56 -1.75 -5.51
CA LYS A 138 -12.81 -2.92 -6.03
C LYS A 138 -11.35 -2.97 -5.64
N GLY A 139 -10.72 -1.81 -5.47
CA GLY A 139 -9.29 -1.70 -5.15
C GLY A 139 -9.09 -1.20 -3.73
N VAL A 140 -8.04 -1.66 -3.06
CA VAL A 140 -7.64 -1.16 -1.74
C VAL A 140 -6.13 -1.11 -1.61
N ALA A 141 -5.63 0.02 -1.14
CA ALA A 141 -4.22 0.24 -0.81
C ALA A 141 -4.11 0.87 0.58
N MET A 142 -2.92 0.83 1.17
CA MET A 142 -2.70 1.40 2.50
C MET A 142 -1.31 2.00 2.59
N ASP A 143 -1.21 3.18 3.17
CA ASP A 143 0.07 3.85 3.43
C ASP A 143 0.73 3.40 4.75
N GLU A 144 1.90 3.96 5.05
CA GLU A 144 2.68 3.65 6.25
C GLU A 144 2.05 4.21 7.55
N LYS A 145 1.12 5.17 7.44
CA LYS A 145 0.37 5.71 8.58
C LYS A 145 -0.92 4.93 8.85
N GLY A 146 -1.30 4.01 7.97
CA GLY A 146 -2.52 3.24 8.06
C GLY A 146 -3.74 3.93 7.45
N ASN A 147 -3.59 5.01 6.67
CA ASN A 147 -4.71 5.47 5.86
C ASN A 147 -4.98 4.44 4.76
N VAL A 148 -6.27 4.18 4.52
CA VAL A 148 -6.72 3.20 3.53
C VAL A 148 -7.27 3.94 2.33
N TYR A 149 -6.71 3.67 1.16
CA TYR A 149 -7.20 4.19 -0.11
C TYR A 149 -8.07 3.15 -0.78
N VAL A 150 -9.16 3.59 -1.40
CA VAL A 150 -10.18 2.72 -2.00
C VAL A 150 -10.47 3.18 -3.42
N ALA A 151 -10.45 2.25 -4.38
CA ALA A 151 -10.97 2.46 -5.71
C ALA A 151 -12.49 2.22 -5.71
N ASP A 152 -13.26 3.30 -5.68
CA ASP A 152 -14.71 3.32 -5.60
C ASP A 152 -15.29 3.38 -7.03
N THR A 153 -15.27 2.23 -7.69
CA THR A 153 -15.22 2.18 -9.16
C THR A 153 -16.50 2.62 -9.85
N ALA A 154 -17.68 2.36 -9.28
CA ALA A 154 -18.93 2.84 -9.86
C ALA A 154 -19.20 4.31 -9.54
N ASN A 155 -18.54 4.88 -8.53
CA ASN A 155 -18.50 6.32 -8.30
C ASN A 155 -17.34 7.00 -9.06
N LEU A 156 -16.51 6.24 -9.78
CA LEU A 156 -15.40 6.77 -10.59
C LEU A 156 -14.42 7.63 -9.77
N ALA A 157 -14.22 7.24 -8.51
CA ALA A 157 -13.51 8.03 -7.52
C ALA A 157 -12.47 7.19 -6.79
N ILE A 158 -11.41 7.86 -6.35
CA ILE A 158 -10.45 7.31 -5.39
C ILE A 158 -10.74 7.98 -4.05
N ARG A 159 -11.02 7.15 -3.05
CA ARG A 159 -11.43 7.56 -1.72
C ARG A 159 -10.30 7.26 -0.74
N LYS A 160 -10.17 8.05 0.32
CA LYS A 160 -9.25 7.85 1.42
C LYS A 160 -10.03 7.72 2.71
N ILE A 161 -9.69 6.73 3.52
CA ILE A 161 -10.14 6.53 4.89
C ILE A 161 -8.95 6.89 5.78
N GLY A 162 -9.02 8.03 6.46
CA GLY A 162 -8.01 8.48 7.40
C GLY A 162 -8.61 8.81 8.76
N GLU A 163 -7.80 9.42 9.63
CA GLU A 163 -8.21 9.79 10.99
C GLU A 163 -9.42 10.73 11.03
N SER A 164 -9.54 11.64 10.05
CA SER A 164 -10.65 12.59 9.95
C SER A 164 -11.92 11.99 9.34
N GLY A 165 -11.86 10.75 8.85
CA GLY A 165 -12.96 10.04 8.18
C GLY A 165 -12.65 9.71 6.73
N VAL A 166 -13.71 9.57 5.93
CA VAL A 166 -13.65 9.25 4.51
C VAL A 166 -13.73 10.52 3.68
N THR A 167 -12.80 10.68 2.74
CA THR A 167 -12.75 11.79 1.79
C THR A 167 -12.51 11.31 0.36
N THR A 168 -12.95 12.09 -0.63
CA THR A 168 -12.61 11.88 -2.04
C THR A 168 -11.32 12.61 -2.38
N ILE A 169 -10.30 11.88 -2.86
CA ILE A 169 -8.98 12.47 -3.18
C ILE A 169 -8.74 12.68 -4.67
N ALA A 170 -9.52 12.02 -5.54
CA ALA A 170 -9.52 12.23 -6.98
C ALA A 170 -10.78 11.64 -7.64
N GLY A 171 -11.26 12.26 -8.72
CA GLY A 171 -12.40 11.75 -9.49
C GLY A 171 -13.77 12.03 -8.86
N GLY A 172 -14.81 11.34 -9.35
CA GLY A 172 -16.17 11.37 -8.79
C GLY A 172 -17.03 12.61 -9.04
N LYS A 173 -16.45 13.76 -9.37
CA LYS A 173 -17.18 15.06 -9.45
C LYS A 173 -18.41 15.07 -10.37
N SER A 174 -18.32 14.44 -11.54
CA SER A 174 -19.40 14.46 -12.55
C SER A 174 -20.16 13.14 -12.67
N ASN A 175 -19.73 12.08 -11.96
CA ASN A 175 -20.20 10.71 -12.14
C ASN A 175 -20.22 10.24 -13.63
N VAL A 176 -19.29 10.74 -14.44
CA VAL A 176 -19.14 10.38 -15.86
C VAL A 176 -17.76 9.80 -16.07
N ALA A 177 -17.71 8.55 -16.53
CA ALA A 177 -16.47 7.86 -16.83
C ALA A 177 -15.72 8.59 -17.95
N GLY A 178 -14.40 8.54 -17.91
CA GLY A 178 -13.58 9.13 -18.96
C GLY A 178 -12.10 9.08 -18.66
N TYR A 179 -11.33 9.78 -19.49
CA TYR A 179 -9.89 9.84 -19.39
C TYR A 179 -9.44 11.29 -19.45
N ARG A 180 -9.15 11.87 -18.29
CA ARG A 180 -8.66 13.24 -18.16
C ARG A 180 -7.72 13.33 -16.98
N ASP A 181 -6.54 13.89 -17.21
CA ASP A 181 -5.59 14.28 -16.18
C ASP A 181 -5.84 15.72 -15.71
N GLY A 182 -5.16 16.12 -14.63
CA GLY A 182 -5.23 17.47 -14.08
C GLY A 182 -5.35 17.44 -12.56
N PRO A 183 -5.83 18.55 -11.96
CA PRO A 183 -6.17 18.59 -10.55
C PRO A 183 -7.13 17.45 -10.16
N SER A 184 -7.04 16.98 -8.92
CA SER A 184 -7.81 15.83 -8.40
C SER A 184 -9.32 15.88 -8.72
N GLU A 185 -9.94 17.05 -8.63
CA GLU A 185 -11.38 17.24 -8.87
C GLU A 185 -11.79 17.20 -10.35
N ASP A 186 -10.83 17.38 -11.26
CA ASP A 186 -11.01 17.42 -12.70
C ASP A 186 -10.59 16.10 -13.37
N ALA A 187 -9.81 15.29 -12.66
CA ALA A 187 -9.39 13.98 -13.10
C ALA A 187 -10.61 13.07 -13.35
N LYS A 188 -10.60 12.32 -14.45
CA LYS A 188 -11.63 11.32 -14.78
C LYS A 188 -11.01 9.96 -14.93
N PHE A 189 -11.66 8.94 -14.38
CA PHE A 189 -11.27 7.53 -14.48
C PHE A 189 -12.34 6.74 -15.25
N SER A 190 -11.99 5.55 -15.74
CA SER A 190 -12.99 4.58 -16.19
C SER A 190 -13.73 3.97 -14.98
N ASN A 191 -14.66 3.07 -15.24
CA ASN A 191 -15.31 2.24 -14.21
C ASN A 191 -14.56 0.93 -13.91
N ASP A 192 -13.40 0.72 -14.54
CA ASP A 192 -12.55 -0.43 -14.31
C ASP A 192 -11.11 0.03 -14.03
N PHE A 193 -10.85 0.29 -12.75
CA PHE A 193 -9.52 0.66 -12.27
C PHE A 193 -9.21 0.00 -10.93
N ASP A 194 -7.93 -0.03 -10.60
CA ASP A 194 -7.40 -0.47 -9.31
C ASP A 194 -6.29 0.49 -8.86
N ILE A 195 -5.85 0.37 -7.61
CA ILE A 195 -4.87 1.28 -7.00
C ILE A 195 -3.78 0.52 -6.26
N VAL A 196 -2.56 1.06 -6.32
CA VAL A 196 -1.37 0.53 -5.63
C VAL A 196 -0.63 1.68 -4.97
N TYR A 197 -0.35 1.57 -3.67
CA TYR A 197 0.48 2.53 -2.96
C TYR A 197 1.97 2.26 -3.17
N VAL A 198 2.73 3.33 -3.41
CA VAL A 198 4.18 3.29 -3.57
C VAL A 198 4.83 4.23 -2.55
N ALA A 199 5.32 3.66 -1.46
CA ALA A 199 5.91 4.40 -0.33
C ALA A 199 7.08 5.30 -0.75
N ARG A 200 8.01 4.77 -1.57
CA ARG A 200 9.23 5.49 -1.98
C ARG A 200 8.98 6.81 -2.69
N THR A 201 7.84 6.94 -3.38
CA THR A 201 7.48 8.14 -4.16
C THR A 201 6.31 8.90 -3.55
N CYS A 202 5.80 8.47 -2.39
CA CYS A 202 4.59 9.02 -1.79
C CYS A 202 3.45 9.16 -2.81
N SER A 203 3.12 8.06 -3.51
CA SER A 203 2.13 8.10 -4.59
C SER A 203 1.20 6.90 -4.60
N LEU A 204 0.03 7.10 -5.19
CA LEU A 204 -0.83 6.02 -5.66
C LEU A 204 -0.62 5.85 -7.17
N LEU A 205 -0.34 4.63 -7.59
CA LEU A 205 -0.49 4.23 -8.98
C LEU A 205 -1.93 3.78 -9.19
N VAL A 206 -2.56 4.27 -10.26
CA VAL A 206 -3.90 3.89 -10.68
C VAL A 206 -3.77 3.06 -11.94
N VAL A 207 -4.17 1.80 -11.87
CA VAL A 207 -4.24 0.88 -13.00
C VAL A 207 -5.62 1.04 -13.62
N ASP A 208 -5.77 2.02 -14.51
CA ASP A 208 -7.03 2.39 -15.16
C ASP A 208 -7.24 1.54 -16.43
N ARG A 209 -7.66 0.29 -16.22
CA ARG A 209 -7.78 -0.75 -17.27
C ARG A 209 -8.75 -0.32 -18.37
N GLY A 210 -9.89 0.28 -18.01
CA GLY A 210 -10.88 0.74 -18.98
C GLY A 210 -10.36 1.85 -19.91
N ASN A 211 -9.31 2.56 -19.51
CA ASN A 211 -8.63 3.56 -20.31
C ASN A 211 -7.26 3.10 -20.85
N ALA A 212 -6.89 1.82 -20.66
CA ALA A 212 -5.57 1.26 -20.99
C ALA A 212 -4.40 2.12 -20.46
N ALA A 213 -4.54 2.68 -19.26
CA ALA A 213 -3.60 3.65 -18.71
C ALA A 213 -3.07 3.25 -17.32
N LEU A 214 -1.78 3.48 -17.11
CA LEU A 214 -1.18 3.54 -15.77
C LEU A 214 -1.01 5.01 -15.41
N ARG A 215 -1.59 5.42 -14.29
CA ARG A 215 -1.64 6.83 -13.88
C ARG A 215 -1.06 6.97 -12.49
N GLN A 216 -0.66 8.18 -12.12
CA GLN A 216 -0.09 8.47 -10.81
C GLN A 216 -0.84 9.60 -10.14
N ILE A 217 -1.09 9.46 -8.84
CA ILE A 217 -1.50 10.53 -7.95
C ILE A 217 -0.39 10.72 -6.94
N SER A 218 0.23 11.90 -6.96
CA SER A 218 1.15 12.30 -5.89
C SER A 218 0.33 12.61 -4.64
N LEU A 219 0.63 11.93 -3.54
CA LEU A 219 -0.05 12.13 -2.26
C LEU A 219 0.55 13.32 -1.51
N GLN A 220 -0.17 13.79 -0.51
CA GLN A 220 0.34 14.81 0.39
C GLN A 220 1.43 14.22 1.28
N GLN A 221 2.48 15.00 1.58
CA GLN A 221 3.62 14.51 2.36
C GLN A 221 3.19 14.03 3.76
N GLU A 222 2.17 14.67 4.34
CA GLU A 222 1.57 14.28 5.62
C GLU A 222 0.94 12.88 5.63
N ASP A 223 0.62 12.31 4.46
CA ASP A 223 0.09 10.94 4.34
C ASP A 223 1.21 9.90 4.37
N CYS A 224 2.42 10.31 4.00
CA CYS A 224 3.56 9.41 3.83
C CYS A 224 4.61 9.55 4.91
N ASP A 225 4.64 10.67 5.64
CA ASP A 225 5.61 10.89 6.71
C ASP A 225 5.00 10.53 8.09
N PRO A 226 5.45 9.42 8.70
CA PRO A 226 4.99 9.02 10.03
C PRO A 226 5.44 9.98 11.15
N GLN A 227 6.41 10.88 10.89
CA GLN A 227 6.93 11.84 11.86
C GLN A 227 6.37 13.26 11.68
N PHE A 228 5.54 13.52 10.67
CA PHE A 228 5.07 14.86 10.29
C PHE A 228 4.35 15.61 11.44
N ASN A 229 3.74 14.89 12.39
CA ASN A 229 3.09 15.49 13.57
C ASN A 229 4.06 15.92 14.69
N SER A 230 5.38 15.79 14.51
CA SER A 230 6.38 16.17 15.53
C SER A 230 7.10 17.50 15.26
N ILE A 231 6.86 18.14 14.11
CA ILE A 231 7.55 19.39 13.73
C ILE A 231 6.56 20.39 13.15
N SER A 232 5.69 20.94 13.98
CA SER A 232 4.98 22.17 13.63
C SER A 232 4.84 23.13 14.81
N THR A 233 5.89 23.27 15.63
CA THR A 233 6.05 24.42 16.54
C THR A 233 7.52 24.67 16.90
N SER A 234 8.38 25.06 15.94
CA SER A 234 9.58 25.88 16.23
C SER A 234 10.30 26.35 14.95
N GLY A 235 10.02 27.60 14.57
CA GLY A 235 11.00 28.64 14.23
C GLY A 235 12.11 28.41 13.18
N PHE A 236 12.10 29.32 12.19
CA PHE A 236 13.24 29.88 11.41
C PHE A 236 13.87 28.99 10.32
N SER A 237 14.29 29.47 9.13
CA SER A 237 14.71 30.82 8.72
C SER A 237 14.58 31.04 7.18
N LYS A 238 14.61 32.33 6.81
CA LYS A 238 14.51 32.93 5.46
C LYS A 238 15.56 32.40 4.45
N PRO A 239 15.31 32.53 3.12
CA PRO A 239 16.34 32.23 2.11
C PRO A 239 17.45 33.29 2.12
N LEU A 240 18.70 32.84 2.12
CA LEU A 240 19.90 33.67 1.91
C LEU A 240 19.91 34.22 0.47
N GLU A 241 19.81 35.53 0.33
CA GLU A 241 20.18 36.23 -0.91
C GLU A 241 21.68 36.08 -1.19
N LEU A 242 22.02 35.70 -2.43
CA LEU A 242 23.38 35.78 -2.96
C LEU A 242 23.77 37.25 -3.14
N PHE A 243 24.71 37.73 -2.32
CA PHE A 243 25.41 38.99 -2.57
C PHE A 243 26.34 38.85 -3.78
N PHE A 244 26.02 39.53 -4.88
CA PHE A 244 26.95 39.80 -5.98
C PHE A 244 27.93 40.91 -5.57
N PHE A 245 29.22 40.63 -5.50
CA PHE A 245 30.26 41.66 -5.47
C PHE A 245 30.37 42.30 -6.85
N ARG A 246 30.04 43.60 -6.97
CA ARG A 246 30.36 44.42 -8.14
C ARG A 246 31.53 45.34 -7.77
N PHE A 247 32.74 44.98 -8.23
CA PHE A 247 33.87 45.91 -8.31
C PHE A 247 33.53 47.00 -9.32
N HIS A 248 33.61 48.27 -8.95
CA HIS A 248 33.99 49.38 -9.84
C HIS A 248 34.85 50.36 -9.03
N GLY A 249 36.06 50.60 -9.52
CA GLY A 249 36.96 51.63 -9.03
C GLY A 249 36.85 52.95 -9.82
N SER A 250 37.77 53.86 -9.47
CA SER A 250 38.01 55.22 -9.99
C SER A 250 36.98 56.27 -9.56
N THR A 251 37.35 57.41 -8.98
CA THR A 251 38.63 58.18 -8.94
C THR A 251 38.79 58.89 -7.60
#